data_AF-A0A7J9YWV3-F1
#
_entry.id   AF-A0A7J9YWV3-F1
#
_cell.length_a   1.000
_cell.length_b   1.000
_cell.length_c   1.000
_cell.angle_alpha   90.00
_cell.angle_beta   90.00
_cell.angle_gamma   90.00
#
_symmetry.space_group_name_H-M   'P 1'
#
loop_
_entity.id
_entity.type
_entity.pdbx_description
1 polymer ?
#
loop_
_entity_poly.entity_id
_entity_poly.type
_entity_poly.pdbx_seq_one_letter_code
_entity_poly.pdbx_strand_id
1 'polypeptide(L)'
;MSLATGADGRPRCSWAVSAPDYLVYHDEEWGRPVADDRGIYERLVLEGFQSGLSWLTILRKREAFRSAFADFDYEVVAGFGDRDVQRLLADAAIVRNRAKVEAAIANARAARVLVESGGSLAALAWSFRPERERAPADGAAVPATTVESKALAGELKRRGFRFIGPTTAYALMQACGIVDDHLAGCAVREEVEAARRAALGRRAGAVSADARIAVQRFVDSFNDEDLDAFVAALAEDVEIQGGRGLVRGREEARAWATRRPTGELHQRLVLDEVRTDGHSAVALIRRQWSWTGGELADEQELGVLVTLDEDGLICRYQPFSDRAQALAAAGMGS
;
A
#
# COMPACT_ATOMS: atom_id res chain seq x y z
N MET A 1 2.93 3.76 -30.43
CA MET A 1 4.25 4.07 -29.82
C MET A 1 5.33 3.25 -30.53
N SER A 2 6.50 3.82 -30.74
CA SER A 2 7.68 3.16 -31.35
C SER A 2 8.93 3.65 -30.62
N LEU A 3 10.13 3.16 -30.97
CA LEU A 3 11.37 3.79 -30.53
C LEU A 3 11.75 4.94 -31.47
N ALA A 4 12.33 5.99 -30.91
CA ALA A 4 12.92 7.11 -31.64
C ALA A 4 14.20 7.58 -30.95
N THR A 5 15.18 8.03 -31.73
CA THR A 5 16.48 8.48 -31.20
C THR A 5 16.39 9.93 -30.74
N GLY A 6 16.71 10.17 -29.46
CA GLY A 6 16.81 11.53 -28.91
C GLY A 6 18.03 12.29 -29.42
N ALA A 7 18.12 13.58 -29.10
CA ALA A 7 19.24 14.44 -29.51
C ALA A 7 20.61 13.99 -28.94
N ASP A 8 20.59 13.23 -27.86
CA ASP A 8 21.76 12.61 -27.21
C ASP A 8 22.12 11.22 -27.79
N GLY A 9 21.45 10.78 -28.85
CA GLY A 9 21.68 9.47 -29.47
C GLY A 9 21.02 8.29 -28.76
N ARG A 10 20.32 8.49 -27.63
CA ARG A 10 19.67 7.39 -26.89
C ARG A 10 18.28 7.07 -27.45
N PRO A 11 17.92 5.79 -27.67
CA PRO A 11 16.57 5.40 -28.08
C PRO A 11 15.57 5.58 -26.94
N ARG A 12 14.42 6.18 -27.23
CA ARG A 12 13.32 6.42 -26.28
C ARG A 12 11.97 6.09 -26.90
N CYS A 13 10.93 5.99 -26.07
CA CYS A 13 9.57 5.95 -26.57
C CYS A 13 9.29 7.18 -27.46
N SER A 14 8.68 6.99 -28.62
CA SER A 14 8.61 8.03 -29.67
C SER A 14 7.80 9.26 -29.26
N TRP A 15 6.88 9.12 -28.30
CA TRP A 15 6.17 10.28 -27.76
C TRP A 15 7.09 11.17 -26.90
N ALA A 16 8.11 10.61 -26.26
CA ALA A 16 9.03 11.34 -25.39
C ALA A 16 9.87 12.36 -26.16
N VAL A 17 10.28 12.01 -27.39
CA VAL A 17 11.12 12.89 -28.22
C VAL A 17 10.34 13.98 -28.95
N SER A 18 9.01 14.02 -28.82
CA SER A 18 8.17 14.97 -29.56
C SER A 18 8.18 16.40 -28.98
N ALA A 19 8.63 16.58 -27.74
CA ALA A 19 8.82 17.88 -27.09
C ALA A 19 9.87 17.81 -25.98
N PRO A 20 10.64 18.88 -25.70
CA PRO A 20 11.62 18.90 -24.60
C PRO A 20 11.00 18.59 -23.23
N ASP A 21 9.80 19.11 -22.95
CA ASP A 21 9.08 18.85 -21.69
C ASP A 21 8.81 17.35 -21.49
N TYR A 22 8.45 16.64 -22.57
CA TYR A 22 8.20 15.21 -22.52
C TYR A 22 9.47 14.39 -22.36
N LEU A 23 10.59 14.86 -22.88
CA LEU A 23 11.86 14.18 -22.72
C LEU A 23 12.25 14.08 -21.24
N VAL A 24 12.17 15.22 -20.54
CA VAL A 24 12.44 15.30 -19.09
C VAL A 24 11.44 14.44 -18.32
N TYR A 25 10.14 14.60 -18.59
CA TYR A 25 9.09 13.81 -17.93
C TYR A 25 9.27 12.30 -18.13
N HIS A 26 9.60 11.87 -19.35
CA HIS A 26 9.83 10.46 -19.66
C HIS A 26 11.06 9.90 -18.92
N ASP A 27 12.18 10.61 -18.96
CA ASP A 27 13.43 10.10 -18.39
C ASP A 27 13.46 10.14 -16.85
N GLU A 28 12.82 11.15 -16.26
CA GLU A 28 12.94 11.47 -14.84
C GLU A 28 11.70 11.15 -14.01
N GLU A 29 10.53 10.93 -14.61
CA GLU A 29 9.28 10.76 -13.86
C GLU A 29 8.43 9.57 -14.30
N TRP A 30 8.13 9.44 -15.58
CA TRP A 30 7.19 8.42 -16.07
C TRP A 30 7.76 7.01 -15.85
N GLY A 31 6.92 6.08 -15.39
CA GLY A 31 7.34 4.72 -15.03
C GLY A 31 8.17 4.63 -13.75
N ARG A 32 8.66 5.74 -13.17
CA ARG A 32 9.41 5.72 -11.92
C ARG A 32 8.46 5.62 -10.71
N PRO A 33 8.84 4.88 -9.66
CA PRO A 33 7.94 4.58 -8.57
C PRO A 33 7.59 5.82 -7.75
N VAL A 34 6.29 6.11 -7.64
CA VAL A 34 5.73 7.09 -6.70
C VAL A 34 5.13 6.33 -5.53
N ALA A 35 5.67 6.53 -4.32
CA ALA A 35 5.39 5.66 -3.17
C ALA A 35 4.63 6.36 -2.03
N ASP A 36 4.37 7.66 -2.12
CA ASP A 36 3.66 8.44 -1.12
C ASP A 36 2.24 8.83 -1.59
N ASP A 37 1.33 8.97 -0.62
CA ASP A 37 -0.10 9.21 -0.87
C ASP A 37 -0.36 10.52 -1.61
N ARG A 38 0.40 11.56 -1.26
CA ARG A 38 0.30 12.88 -1.89
C ARG A 38 0.72 12.82 -3.36
N GLY A 39 1.82 12.15 -3.65
CA GLY A 39 2.30 11.92 -5.00
C GLY A 39 1.28 11.16 -5.84
N ILE A 40 0.71 10.07 -5.32
CA ILE A 40 -0.35 9.33 -6.02
C ILE A 40 -1.60 10.19 -6.24
N TYR A 41 -2.03 10.96 -5.24
CA TYR A 41 -3.15 11.87 -5.35
C TYR A 41 -2.92 12.94 -6.44
N GLU A 42 -1.74 13.55 -6.49
CA GLU A 42 -1.36 14.50 -7.56
C GLU A 42 -1.53 13.86 -8.95
N ARG A 43 -0.92 12.70 -9.20
CA ARG A 43 -1.03 12.05 -10.52
C ARG A 43 -2.47 11.67 -10.84
N LEU A 44 -3.21 11.13 -9.87
CA LEU A 44 -4.62 10.75 -10.06
C LEU A 44 -5.46 11.94 -10.52
N VAL A 45 -5.27 13.11 -9.90
CA VAL A 45 -5.99 14.32 -10.28
C VAL A 45 -5.56 14.81 -11.66
N LEU A 46 -4.26 14.88 -11.94
CA LEU A 46 -3.74 15.35 -13.24
C LEU A 46 -4.20 14.45 -14.40
N GLU A 47 -4.21 13.13 -14.22
CA GLU A 47 -4.75 12.18 -15.21
C GLU A 47 -6.26 12.37 -15.42
N GLY A 48 -7.02 12.68 -14.36
CA GLY A 48 -8.42 13.07 -14.47
C GLY A 48 -8.61 14.37 -15.29
N PHE A 49 -7.71 15.34 -15.13
CA PHE A 49 -7.72 16.59 -15.89
C PHE A 49 -7.34 16.40 -17.37
N GLN A 50 -6.59 15.36 -17.71
CA GLN A 50 -6.15 15.05 -19.07
C GLN A 50 -7.30 14.68 -20.03
N SER A 51 -8.43 14.16 -19.53
CA SER A 51 -9.55 13.74 -20.39
C SER A 51 -9.98 14.83 -21.39
N GLY A 52 -9.84 14.56 -22.69
CA GLY A 52 -10.15 15.50 -23.79
C GLY A 52 -9.02 16.48 -24.14
N LEU A 53 -7.81 16.31 -23.60
CA LEU A 53 -6.63 17.14 -23.83
C LEU A 53 -5.39 16.28 -24.09
N SER A 54 -4.32 16.89 -24.59
CA SER A 54 -3.01 16.24 -24.62
C SER A 54 -2.37 16.23 -23.23
N TRP A 55 -1.59 15.20 -22.91
CA TRP A 55 -0.82 15.18 -21.65
C TRP A 55 0.14 16.37 -21.55
N LEU A 56 0.77 16.80 -22.65
CA LEU A 56 1.65 17.97 -22.71
C LEU A 56 0.96 19.25 -22.20
N THR A 57 -0.34 19.40 -22.48
CA THR A 57 -1.14 20.52 -21.96
C THR A 57 -1.21 20.50 -20.44
N ILE A 58 -1.37 19.32 -19.85
CA ILE A 58 -1.43 19.15 -18.39
C ILE A 58 -0.05 19.33 -17.78
N LEU A 59 0.99 18.71 -18.37
CA LEU A 59 2.38 18.80 -17.92
C LEU A 59 2.85 20.26 -17.83
N ARG A 60 2.61 21.07 -18.87
CA ARG A 60 2.95 22.51 -18.88
C ARG A 60 2.16 23.35 -17.88
N LYS A 61 1.02 22.85 -17.40
CA LYS A 61 0.19 23.51 -16.39
C LYS A 61 0.44 22.95 -14.98
N ARG A 62 1.31 21.96 -14.81
CA ARG A 62 1.46 21.22 -13.56
C ARG A 62 1.84 22.11 -12.37
N GLU A 63 2.78 23.04 -12.55
CA GLU A 63 3.14 24.00 -11.50
C GLU A 63 1.98 24.93 -11.11
N ALA A 64 1.17 25.35 -12.10
CA ALA A 64 -0.04 26.11 -11.82
C ALA A 64 -1.06 25.27 -11.05
N PHE A 65 -1.23 24.00 -11.42
CA PHE A 65 -2.08 23.06 -10.66
C PHE A 65 -1.59 22.87 -9.22
N ARG A 66 -0.28 22.68 -9.00
CA ARG A 66 0.31 22.62 -7.67
C ARG A 66 -0.04 23.86 -6.87
N SER A 67 0.23 25.06 -7.40
CA SER A 67 -0.12 26.29 -6.70
C SER A 67 -1.63 26.42 -6.42
N ALA A 68 -2.49 26.03 -7.37
CA ALA A 68 -3.93 26.16 -7.27
C ALA A 68 -4.56 25.20 -6.24
N PHE A 69 -4.01 23.98 -6.13
CA PHE A 69 -4.48 22.89 -5.27
C PHE A 69 -3.58 22.67 -4.05
N ALA A 70 -2.97 23.73 -3.51
CA ALA A 70 -2.13 23.66 -2.29
C ALA A 70 -1.06 22.56 -2.36
N ASP A 71 -0.36 22.50 -3.49
CA ASP A 71 0.64 21.52 -3.86
C ASP A 71 0.13 20.07 -3.70
N PHE A 72 -1.16 19.87 -3.96
CA PHE A 72 -1.88 18.61 -3.83
C PHE A 72 -1.84 17.99 -2.43
N ASP A 73 -1.71 18.80 -1.38
CA ASP A 73 -2.00 18.33 -0.03
C ASP A 73 -3.49 17.98 0.07
N TYR A 74 -3.81 16.68 0.08
CA TYR A 74 -5.19 16.20 0.06
C TYR A 74 -5.93 16.52 1.36
N GLU A 75 -5.24 16.74 2.49
CA GLU A 75 -5.88 17.20 3.72
C GLU A 75 -6.40 18.63 3.58
N VAL A 76 -5.60 19.49 2.95
CA VAL A 76 -5.97 20.89 2.66
C VAL A 76 -7.07 20.94 1.60
N VAL A 77 -6.90 20.22 0.49
CA VAL A 77 -7.85 20.24 -0.63
C VAL A 77 -9.20 19.62 -0.23
N ALA A 78 -9.22 18.65 0.69
CA ALA A 78 -10.48 18.09 1.21
C ALA A 78 -11.37 19.16 1.86
N GLY A 79 -10.76 20.20 2.45
CA GLY A 79 -11.43 21.34 3.05
C GLY A 79 -11.91 22.42 2.07
N PHE A 80 -11.57 22.34 0.78
CA PHE A 80 -12.01 23.32 -0.20
C PHE A 80 -13.54 23.35 -0.33
N GLY A 81 -14.09 24.56 -0.35
CA GLY A 81 -15.53 24.83 -0.45
C GLY A 81 -15.90 25.58 -1.72
N ASP A 82 -17.14 26.08 -1.79
CA ASP A 82 -17.65 26.78 -2.99
C ASP A 82 -16.80 27.97 -3.40
N ARG A 83 -16.23 28.71 -2.44
CA ARG A 83 -15.34 29.84 -2.71
C ARG A 83 -14.08 29.39 -3.45
N ASP A 84 -13.50 28.26 -3.06
CA ASP A 84 -12.34 27.68 -3.73
C ASP A 84 -12.69 27.19 -5.13
N VAL A 85 -13.85 26.57 -5.30
CA VAL A 85 -14.33 26.16 -6.63
C VAL A 85 -14.44 27.38 -7.56
N GLN A 86 -15.03 28.49 -7.10
CA GLN A 86 -15.12 29.71 -7.91
C GLN A 86 -13.74 30.32 -8.21
N ARG A 87 -12.83 30.34 -7.22
CA ARG A 87 -11.44 30.79 -7.40
C ARG A 87 -10.72 29.96 -8.46
N LEU A 88 -10.80 28.64 -8.39
CA LEU A 88 -10.19 27.71 -9.34
C LEU A 88 -10.79 27.84 -10.75
N LEU A 89 -12.09 28.10 -10.85
CA LEU A 89 -12.75 28.34 -12.15
C LEU A 89 -12.41 29.69 -12.77
N ALA A 90 -11.96 30.65 -11.97
CA ALA A 90 -11.46 31.94 -12.47
C ALA A 90 -9.99 31.87 -12.91
N ASP A 91 -9.22 30.88 -12.45
CA ASP A 91 -7.79 30.75 -12.74
C ASP A 91 -7.53 30.22 -14.16
N ALA A 92 -7.03 31.09 -15.04
CA ALA A 92 -6.70 30.75 -16.42
C ALA A 92 -5.40 29.92 -16.56
N ALA A 93 -4.58 29.83 -15.51
CA ALA A 93 -3.35 29.04 -15.52
C ALA A 93 -3.66 27.53 -15.50
N ILE A 94 -4.80 27.10 -14.95
CA ILE A 94 -5.25 25.70 -14.95
C ILE A 94 -6.35 25.42 -15.98
N VAL A 95 -6.83 24.17 -16.04
CA VAL A 95 -7.98 23.77 -16.85
C VAL A 95 -9.28 24.11 -16.11
N ARG A 96 -10.00 25.13 -16.59
CA ARG A 96 -11.25 25.62 -15.99
C ARG A 96 -12.44 24.74 -16.33
N ASN A 97 -12.56 23.61 -15.64
CA ASN A 97 -13.69 22.68 -15.78
C ASN A 97 -14.27 22.35 -14.39
N ARG A 98 -15.52 22.74 -14.17
CA ARG A 98 -16.19 22.60 -12.86
C ARG A 98 -16.24 21.16 -12.37
N ALA A 99 -16.64 20.23 -13.24
CA ALA A 99 -16.77 18.82 -12.87
C ALA A 99 -15.41 18.21 -12.47
N LYS A 100 -14.32 18.57 -13.16
CA LYS A 100 -12.96 18.11 -12.81
C LYS A 100 -12.43 18.74 -11.52
N VAL A 101 -12.71 20.03 -11.28
CA VAL A 101 -12.36 20.71 -10.01
C VAL A 101 -13.09 20.06 -8.84
N GLU A 102 -14.40 19.87 -8.96
CA GLU A 102 -15.22 19.21 -7.92
C GLU A 102 -14.80 17.75 -7.71
N ALA A 103 -14.35 17.07 -8.76
CA ALA A 103 -13.78 15.72 -8.66
C ALA A 103 -12.45 15.71 -7.89
N ALA A 104 -11.54 16.65 -8.15
CA ALA A 104 -10.29 16.74 -7.40
C ALA A 104 -10.53 16.91 -5.89
N ILE A 105 -11.50 17.76 -5.51
CA ILE A 105 -11.91 17.97 -4.11
C ILE A 105 -12.55 16.70 -3.54
N ALA A 106 -13.45 16.04 -4.28
CA ALA A 106 -14.05 14.78 -3.84
C ALA A 106 -13.00 13.67 -3.64
N ASN A 107 -12.00 13.60 -4.52
CA ASN A 107 -10.90 12.66 -4.44
C ASN A 107 -10.01 12.94 -3.22
N ALA A 108 -9.79 14.21 -2.86
CA ALA A 108 -9.06 14.58 -1.66
C ALA A 108 -9.78 14.08 -0.39
N ARG A 109 -11.11 14.27 -0.33
CA ARG A 109 -11.94 13.76 0.77
C ARG A 109 -11.90 12.24 0.87
N ALA A 110 -11.96 11.55 -0.27
CA ALA A 110 -11.86 10.09 -0.31
C ALA A 110 -10.48 9.59 0.15
N ALA A 111 -9.39 10.26 -0.25
CA ALA A 111 -8.04 9.95 0.21
C ALA A 111 -7.89 10.17 1.72
N ARG A 112 -8.41 11.28 2.25
CA ARG A 112 -8.45 11.55 3.69
C ARG A 112 -9.18 10.46 4.47
N VAL A 113 -10.38 10.05 4.03
CA VAL A 113 -11.14 8.97 4.70
C VAL A 113 -10.37 7.65 4.69
N LEU A 114 -9.69 7.33 3.58
CA LEU A 114 -8.84 6.13 3.48
C LEU A 114 -7.70 6.15 4.51
N VAL A 115 -7.06 7.30 4.71
CA VAL A 115 -5.95 7.45 5.66
C VAL A 115 -6.46 7.47 7.10
N GLU A 116 -7.58 8.16 7.37
CA GLU A 116 -8.22 8.18 8.69
C GLU A 116 -8.67 6.77 9.14
N SER A 117 -8.96 5.87 8.19
CA SER A 117 -9.29 4.47 8.48
C SER A 117 -8.07 3.55 8.62
N GLY A 118 -6.84 4.09 8.66
CA GLY A 118 -5.60 3.31 8.78
C GLY A 118 -4.94 2.90 7.47
N GLY A 119 -5.57 3.18 6.32
CA GLY A 119 -5.06 2.82 5.00
C GLY A 119 -4.06 3.82 4.41
N SER A 120 -3.59 3.52 3.21
CA SER A 120 -2.75 4.43 2.40
C SER A 120 -3.18 4.40 0.94
N LEU A 121 -3.26 5.56 0.30
CA LEU A 121 -3.60 5.67 -1.12
C LEU A 121 -2.51 5.05 -2.01
N ALA A 122 -1.24 5.25 -1.68
CA ALA A 122 -0.15 4.60 -2.37
C ALA A 122 -0.17 3.09 -2.14
N ALA A 123 -0.45 2.63 -0.92
CA ALA A 123 -0.62 1.22 -0.64
C ALA A 123 -1.71 0.57 -1.48
N LEU A 124 -2.88 1.21 -1.53
CA LEU A 124 -3.99 0.78 -2.34
C LEU A 124 -3.62 0.73 -3.82
N ALA A 125 -3.03 1.78 -4.38
CA ALA A 125 -2.69 1.80 -5.81
C ALA A 125 -1.69 0.70 -6.18
N TRP A 126 -0.64 0.51 -5.36
CA TRP A 126 0.41 -0.49 -5.60
C TRP A 126 -0.03 -1.94 -5.32
N SER A 127 -1.15 -2.17 -4.63
CA SER A 127 -1.71 -3.52 -4.45
C SER A 127 -2.29 -4.09 -5.76
N PHE A 128 -2.65 -3.22 -6.71
CA PHE A 128 -3.13 -3.61 -8.05
C PHE A 128 -2.01 -3.77 -9.08
N ARG A 129 -0.73 -3.83 -8.68
CA ARG A 129 0.35 -4.12 -9.64
C ARG A 129 0.20 -5.54 -10.21
N PRO A 130 0.52 -5.77 -11.50
CA PRO A 130 0.56 -7.12 -12.03
C PRO A 130 1.70 -7.92 -11.40
N GLU A 131 1.49 -9.23 -11.18
CA GLU A 131 2.52 -10.13 -10.64
C GLU A 131 3.70 -10.34 -11.59
N ARG A 132 3.41 -10.32 -12.90
CA ARG A 132 4.39 -10.50 -13.96
C ARG A 132 4.15 -9.48 -15.04
N GLU A 133 5.22 -8.84 -15.44
CA GLU A 133 5.20 -7.83 -16.49
C GLU A 133 6.30 -8.16 -17.51
N ARG A 134 5.97 -8.01 -18.79
CA ARG A 134 6.94 -8.14 -19.87
C ARG A 134 7.05 -6.81 -20.56
N ALA A 135 8.28 -6.41 -20.85
CA ALA A 135 8.55 -5.21 -21.63
C ALA A 135 7.76 -5.26 -22.96
N PRO A 136 6.95 -4.24 -23.28
CA PRO A 136 6.29 -4.17 -24.57
C PRO A 136 7.32 -4.09 -25.70
N ALA A 137 7.17 -4.93 -26.73
CA ALA A 137 8.07 -4.92 -27.88
C ALA A 137 7.90 -3.65 -28.73
N ASP A 138 6.65 -3.18 -28.85
CA ASP A 138 6.26 -1.97 -29.55
C ASP A 138 4.98 -1.38 -28.94
N GLY A 139 4.48 -0.28 -29.50
CA GLY A 139 3.30 0.38 -28.99
C GLY A 139 1.97 -0.31 -29.29
N ALA A 140 1.92 -1.32 -30.17
CA ALA A 140 0.73 -2.14 -30.34
C ALA A 140 0.60 -3.14 -29.17
N ALA A 141 1.71 -3.48 -28.52
CA ALA A 141 1.73 -4.30 -27.32
C ALA A 141 1.35 -3.53 -26.02
N VAL A 142 1.20 -2.20 -26.07
CA VAL A 142 0.74 -1.39 -24.92
C VAL A 142 -0.78 -1.22 -24.98
N PRO A 143 -1.54 -1.83 -24.07
CA PRO A 143 -2.99 -1.78 -24.10
C PRO A 143 -3.54 -0.42 -23.65
N ALA A 144 -4.79 -0.13 -23.98
CA ALA A 144 -5.48 1.05 -23.46
C ALA A 144 -6.01 0.88 -22.02
N THR A 145 -6.20 -0.38 -21.59
CA THR A 145 -6.67 -0.78 -20.25
C THR A 145 -6.20 -2.20 -19.95
N THR A 146 -6.03 -2.56 -18.68
CA THR A 146 -5.74 -3.95 -18.25
C THR A 146 -6.81 -4.48 -17.31
N VAL A 147 -6.67 -5.72 -16.84
CA VAL A 147 -7.55 -6.28 -15.80
C VAL A 147 -7.34 -5.53 -14.49
N GLU A 148 -6.09 -5.27 -14.17
CA GLU A 148 -5.64 -4.54 -12.99
C GLU A 148 -6.15 -3.09 -13.00
N SER A 149 -6.05 -2.39 -14.15
CA SER A 149 -6.52 -1.01 -14.24
C SER A 149 -8.04 -0.90 -14.11
N LYS A 150 -8.78 -1.91 -14.58
CA LYS A 150 -10.24 -2.02 -14.36
C LYS A 150 -10.55 -2.26 -12.89
N ALA A 151 -9.80 -3.12 -12.22
CA ALA A 151 -9.97 -3.43 -10.80
C ALA A 151 -9.65 -2.20 -9.93
N LEU A 152 -8.51 -1.53 -10.16
CA LEU A 152 -8.12 -0.29 -9.49
C LEU A 152 -9.18 0.81 -9.68
N ALA A 153 -9.65 1.02 -10.91
CA ALA A 153 -10.71 1.99 -11.18
C ALA A 153 -12.02 1.66 -10.45
N GLY A 154 -12.40 0.38 -10.39
CA GLY A 154 -13.58 -0.08 -9.66
C GLY A 154 -13.45 0.19 -8.16
N GLU A 155 -12.29 -0.12 -7.59
CA GLU A 155 -12.02 0.04 -6.17
C GLU A 155 -11.95 1.52 -5.76
N LEU A 156 -11.26 2.36 -6.53
CA LEU A 156 -11.23 3.81 -6.29
C LEU A 156 -12.64 4.41 -6.36
N LYS A 157 -13.47 4.01 -7.34
CA LYS A 157 -14.87 4.45 -7.40
C LYS A 157 -15.70 4.00 -6.20
N ARG A 158 -15.52 2.76 -5.74
CA ARG A 158 -16.19 2.24 -4.54
C ARG A 158 -15.86 3.08 -3.31
N ARG A 159 -14.64 3.59 -3.23
CA ARG A 159 -14.16 4.50 -2.17
C ARG A 159 -14.51 5.98 -2.39
N GLY A 160 -15.28 6.31 -3.43
CA GLY A 160 -15.78 7.67 -3.66
C GLY A 160 -14.92 8.55 -4.58
N PHE A 161 -13.83 8.01 -5.14
CA PHE A 161 -13.04 8.73 -6.13
C PHE A 161 -13.82 8.88 -7.46
N ARG A 162 -13.58 9.98 -8.16
CA ARG A 162 -14.26 10.44 -9.37
C ARG A 162 -13.25 10.70 -10.48
N PHE A 163 -13.74 10.72 -11.73
CA PHE A 163 -12.93 10.91 -12.94
C PHE A 163 -11.81 9.88 -13.14
N ILE A 164 -12.00 8.66 -12.61
CA ILE A 164 -11.03 7.57 -12.69
C ILE A 164 -11.63 6.36 -13.44
N GLY A 165 -11.65 6.43 -14.77
CA GLY A 165 -12.02 5.29 -15.62
C GLY A 165 -10.86 4.29 -15.76
N PRO A 166 -11.08 3.07 -16.29
CA PRO A 166 -10.00 2.08 -16.46
C PRO A 166 -8.81 2.58 -17.29
N THR A 167 -9.04 3.46 -18.28
CA THR A 167 -7.97 4.08 -19.07
C THR A 167 -7.17 5.09 -18.24
N THR A 168 -7.85 5.96 -17.49
CA THR A 168 -7.22 6.91 -16.57
C THR A 168 -6.46 6.19 -15.46
N ALA A 169 -7.00 5.09 -14.93
CA ALA A 169 -6.32 4.26 -13.96
C ALA A 169 -5.07 3.60 -14.53
N TYR A 170 -5.10 3.17 -15.80
CA TYR A 170 -3.91 2.61 -16.44
C TYR A 170 -2.83 3.68 -16.67
N ALA A 171 -3.22 4.88 -17.11
CA ALA A 171 -2.31 6.01 -17.23
C ALA A 171 -1.69 6.38 -15.87
N LEU A 172 -2.47 6.38 -14.79
CA LEU A 172 -1.98 6.54 -13.42
C LEU A 172 -0.95 5.46 -13.06
N MET A 173 -1.25 4.19 -13.37
CA MET A 173 -0.32 3.08 -13.09
C MET A 173 1.01 3.26 -13.82
N GLN A 174 0.98 3.69 -15.08
CA GLN A 174 2.17 3.99 -15.87
C GLN A 174 2.94 5.19 -15.31
N ALA A 175 2.24 6.30 -15.03
CA ALA A 175 2.84 7.52 -14.51
C ALA A 175 3.50 7.35 -13.13
N CYS A 176 3.01 6.40 -12.33
CA CYS A 176 3.51 6.15 -10.97
C CYS A 176 4.44 4.94 -10.87
N GLY A 177 4.78 4.28 -11.99
CA GLY A 177 5.67 3.12 -12.01
C GLY A 177 5.09 1.84 -11.40
N ILE A 178 3.76 1.78 -11.23
CA ILE A 178 3.06 0.55 -10.86
C ILE A 178 3.23 -0.48 -11.99
N VAL A 179 3.24 0.00 -13.23
CA VAL A 179 3.64 -0.72 -14.44
C VAL A 179 4.80 0.02 -15.12
N ASP A 180 5.67 -0.72 -15.81
CA ASP A 180 6.71 -0.14 -16.65
C ASP A 180 6.45 -0.50 -18.11
N ASP A 181 5.84 0.46 -18.82
CA ASP A 181 5.50 0.35 -20.24
C ASP A 181 6.52 1.03 -21.17
N HIS A 182 7.72 1.36 -20.67
CA HIS A 182 8.81 1.71 -21.59
C HIS A 182 9.04 0.57 -22.57
N LEU A 183 9.18 0.86 -23.86
CA LEU A 183 9.48 -0.20 -24.83
C LEU A 183 10.78 -0.94 -24.48
N ALA A 184 10.89 -2.22 -24.85
CA ALA A 184 12.02 -3.07 -24.50
C ALA A 184 13.39 -2.48 -24.86
N GLY A 185 13.50 -1.69 -25.93
CA GLY A 185 14.73 -1.00 -26.33
C GLY A 185 14.85 0.46 -25.86
N CYS A 186 14.02 0.90 -24.93
CA CYS A 186 14.06 2.25 -24.39
C CYS A 186 15.24 2.42 -23.41
N ALA A 187 16.03 3.47 -23.58
CA ALA A 187 17.30 3.65 -22.88
C ALA A 187 17.17 3.91 -21.37
N VAL A 188 15.99 4.24 -20.85
CA VAL A 188 15.75 4.46 -19.41
C VAL A 188 15.12 3.26 -18.72
N ARG A 189 14.73 2.22 -19.47
CA ARG A 189 13.95 1.10 -18.92
C ARG A 189 14.70 0.38 -17.79
N GLU A 190 15.98 0.06 -17.99
CA GLU A 190 16.75 -0.64 -16.96
C GLU A 190 16.87 0.16 -15.66
N GLU A 191 17.05 1.47 -15.77
CA GLU A 191 17.11 2.39 -14.63
C GLU A 191 15.74 2.48 -13.92
N VAL A 192 14.65 2.49 -14.68
CA VAL A 192 13.28 2.51 -14.17
C VAL A 192 12.96 1.20 -13.44
N GLU A 193 13.24 0.05 -14.04
CA GLU A 193 13.06 -1.26 -13.41
C GLU A 193 13.91 -1.43 -12.15
N ALA A 194 15.14 -0.91 -12.14
CA ALA A 194 15.97 -0.91 -10.94
C ALA A 194 15.34 -0.07 -9.82
N ALA A 195 14.83 1.12 -10.14
CA ALA A 195 14.11 1.97 -9.18
C ALA A 195 12.85 1.28 -8.64
N ARG A 196 12.04 0.66 -9.52
CA ARG A 196 10.84 -0.10 -9.14
C ARG A 196 11.16 -1.25 -8.20
N ARG A 197 12.17 -2.08 -8.52
CA ARG A 197 12.63 -3.16 -7.63
C ARG A 197 13.07 -2.64 -6.27
N ALA A 198 13.81 -1.53 -6.23
CA ALA A 198 14.25 -0.92 -4.99
C ALA A 198 13.07 -0.39 -4.14
N ALA A 199 12.06 0.21 -4.76
CA ALA A 199 10.85 0.68 -4.08
C ALA A 199 10.03 -0.47 -3.50
N LEU A 200 9.83 -1.55 -4.28
CA LEU A 200 9.14 -2.75 -3.83
C LEU A 200 9.88 -3.45 -2.68
N GLY A 201 11.22 -3.53 -2.76
CA GLY A 201 12.05 -4.08 -1.68
C GLY A 201 11.94 -3.28 -0.38
N ARG A 202 11.96 -1.94 -0.44
CA ARG A 202 11.73 -1.08 0.74
C ARG A 202 10.35 -1.31 1.35
N ARG A 203 9.31 -1.41 0.51
CA ARG A 203 7.94 -1.66 0.97
C ARG A 203 7.80 -3.03 1.63
N ALA A 204 8.34 -4.09 1.03
CA ALA A 204 8.35 -5.42 1.62
C ALA A 204 9.09 -5.43 2.97
N GLY A 205 10.22 -4.73 3.06
CA GLY A 205 10.97 -4.55 4.30
C GLY A 205 10.19 -3.79 5.39
N ALA A 206 9.45 -2.75 5.02
CA ALA A 206 8.59 -2.01 5.96
C ALA A 206 7.44 -2.88 6.49
N VAL A 207 6.71 -3.57 5.60
CA VAL A 207 5.62 -4.48 6.02
C VAL A 207 6.16 -5.61 6.92
N SER A 208 7.34 -6.15 6.60
CA SER A 208 8.02 -7.13 7.46
C SER A 208 8.41 -6.55 8.82
N ALA A 209 8.83 -5.28 8.89
CA ALA A 209 9.10 -4.62 10.17
C ALA A 209 7.81 -4.42 10.98
N ASP A 210 6.71 -4.02 10.35
CA ASP A 210 5.40 -3.85 10.98
C ASP A 210 4.88 -5.19 11.52
N ALA A 211 5.00 -6.27 10.73
CA ALA A 211 4.65 -7.62 11.17
C ALA A 211 5.41 -8.04 12.43
N ARG A 212 6.72 -7.74 12.50
CA ARG A 212 7.52 -8.01 13.70
C ARG A 212 7.07 -7.17 14.89
N ILE A 213 6.80 -5.88 14.69
CA ILE A 213 6.33 -4.98 15.74
C ILE A 213 4.97 -5.41 16.28
N ALA A 214 4.04 -5.82 15.42
CA ALA A 214 2.72 -6.30 15.82
C ALA A 214 2.80 -7.56 16.69
N VAL A 215 3.62 -8.54 16.29
CA VAL A 215 3.87 -9.74 17.10
C VAL A 215 4.46 -9.38 18.46
N GLN A 216 5.43 -8.46 18.51
CA GLN A 216 6.02 -8.00 19.76
C GLN A 216 4.97 -7.33 20.66
N ARG A 217 4.18 -6.40 20.12
CA ARG A 217 3.10 -5.71 20.87
C ARG A 217 2.05 -6.67 21.41
N PHE A 218 1.68 -7.68 20.63
CA PHE A 218 0.77 -8.74 21.08
C PHE A 218 1.34 -9.50 22.28
N VAL A 219 2.61 -9.91 22.20
CA VAL A 219 3.28 -10.63 23.30
C VAL A 219 3.40 -9.75 24.54
N ASP A 220 3.81 -8.49 24.40
CA ASP A 220 4.00 -7.57 25.50
C ASP A 220 2.67 -7.26 26.20
N SER A 221 1.63 -6.86 25.45
CA SER A 221 0.30 -6.60 26.01
C SER A 221 -0.34 -7.83 26.66
N PHE A 222 -0.12 -9.02 26.10
CA PHE A 222 -0.56 -10.27 26.72
C PHE A 222 0.14 -10.50 28.07
N ASN A 223 1.46 -10.29 28.11
CA ASN A 223 2.28 -10.51 29.31
C ASN A 223 2.03 -9.49 30.41
N ASP A 224 1.74 -8.24 30.04
CA ASP A 224 1.45 -7.15 30.96
C ASP A 224 -0.01 -7.14 31.42
N GLU A 225 -0.82 -8.04 30.87
CA GLU A 225 -2.27 -8.15 31.12
C GLU A 225 -3.04 -6.86 30.74
N ASP A 226 -2.48 -6.07 29.82
CA ASP A 226 -3.12 -4.89 29.23
C ASP A 226 -4.09 -5.33 28.13
N LEU A 227 -5.33 -5.60 28.53
CA LEU A 227 -6.37 -6.09 27.64
C LEU A 227 -6.78 -5.09 26.57
N ASP A 228 -6.62 -3.79 26.82
CA ASP A 228 -7.02 -2.76 25.85
C ASP A 228 -5.95 -2.65 24.75
N ALA A 229 -4.66 -2.64 25.13
CA ALA A 229 -3.57 -2.72 24.16
C ALA A 229 -3.58 -4.06 23.40
N PHE A 230 -3.90 -5.16 24.08
CA PHE A 230 -4.01 -6.48 23.46
C PHE A 230 -5.08 -6.49 22.37
N VAL A 231 -6.30 -6.04 22.68
CA VAL A 231 -7.40 -6.00 21.71
C VAL A 231 -7.11 -5.01 20.56
N ALA A 232 -6.45 -3.89 20.85
CA ALA A 232 -6.06 -2.91 19.83
C ALA A 232 -5.07 -3.47 18.79
N ALA A 233 -4.31 -4.52 19.12
CA ALA A 233 -3.40 -5.19 18.19
C ALA A 233 -4.09 -6.21 17.26
N LEU A 234 -5.39 -6.46 17.43
CA LEU A 234 -6.12 -7.49 16.69
C LEU A 234 -7.07 -6.89 15.66
N ALA A 235 -7.24 -7.55 14.52
CA ALA A 235 -8.29 -7.23 13.55
C ALA A 235 -9.68 -7.47 14.17
N GLU A 236 -10.72 -6.84 13.61
CA GLU A 236 -12.10 -7.00 14.12
C GLU A 236 -12.57 -8.47 14.04
N ASP A 237 -12.21 -9.16 12.96
CA ASP A 237 -12.56 -10.53 12.61
C ASP A 237 -11.46 -11.55 12.97
N VAL A 238 -10.57 -11.21 13.90
CA VAL A 238 -9.42 -12.04 14.28
C VAL A 238 -9.80 -13.49 14.61
N GLU A 239 -9.00 -14.43 14.11
CA GLU A 239 -9.09 -15.86 14.43
C GLU A 239 -7.86 -16.33 15.23
N ILE A 240 -8.06 -16.71 16.49
CA ILE A 240 -7.01 -17.25 17.36
C ILE A 240 -7.25 -18.74 17.60
N GLN A 241 -6.32 -19.58 17.15
CA GLN A 241 -6.39 -21.02 17.42
C GLN A 241 -5.89 -21.30 18.84
N GLY A 242 -6.83 -21.43 19.78
CA GLY A 242 -6.55 -21.79 21.17
C GLY A 242 -6.50 -23.31 21.40
N GLY A 243 -5.97 -23.71 22.56
CA GLY A 243 -5.88 -25.12 22.96
C GLY A 243 -7.23 -25.82 23.20
N ARG A 244 -8.34 -25.08 23.28
CA ARG A 244 -9.72 -25.61 23.43
C ARG A 244 -10.61 -25.36 22.21
N GLY A 245 -10.03 -24.92 21.09
CA GLY A 245 -10.76 -24.57 19.88
C GLY A 245 -10.46 -23.16 19.39
N LEU A 246 -11.15 -22.78 18.33
CA LEU A 246 -11.00 -21.51 17.64
C LEU A 246 -11.74 -20.39 18.38
N VAL A 247 -11.08 -19.26 18.55
CA VAL A 247 -11.58 -18.02 19.16
C VAL A 247 -11.79 -17.00 18.04
N ARG A 248 -12.95 -16.37 17.97
CA ARG A 248 -13.29 -15.44 16.88
C ARG A 248 -13.67 -14.06 17.39
N GLY A 249 -13.06 -13.05 16.78
CA GLY A 249 -13.32 -11.64 17.05
C GLY A 249 -12.71 -11.16 18.37
N ARG A 250 -12.64 -9.83 18.49
CA ARG A 250 -11.97 -9.13 19.60
C ARG A 250 -12.53 -9.47 20.98
N GLU A 251 -13.84 -9.65 21.10
CA GLU A 251 -14.49 -9.94 22.40
C GLU A 251 -14.09 -11.32 22.93
N GLU A 252 -14.19 -12.37 22.10
CA GLU A 252 -13.76 -13.70 22.51
C GLU A 252 -12.25 -13.77 22.73
N ALA A 253 -11.46 -13.03 21.93
CA ALA A 253 -10.01 -12.91 22.11
C ALA A 253 -9.64 -12.29 23.46
N ARG A 254 -10.36 -11.23 23.88
CA ARG A 254 -10.20 -10.62 25.20
C ARG A 254 -10.50 -11.63 26.32
N ALA A 255 -11.59 -12.36 26.20
CA ALA A 255 -11.94 -13.41 27.16
C ALA A 255 -10.89 -14.53 27.18
N TRP A 256 -10.36 -14.92 26.01
CA TRP A 256 -9.30 -15.91 25.88
C TRP A 256 -8.01 -15.49 26.60
N ALA A 257 -7.59 -14.22 26.45
CA ALA A 257 -6.38 -13.70 27.08
C ALA A 257 -6.43 -13.73 28.61
N THR A 258 -7.62 -13.54 29.20
CA THR A 258 -7.81 -13.58 30.67
C THR A 258 -7.90 -15.00 31.27
N ARG A 259 -7.91 -16.06 30.45
CA ARG A 259 -8.11 -17.43 30.96
C ARG A 259 -6.88 -17.92 31.72
N ARG A 260 -7.08 -18.24 33.00
CA ARG A 260 -6.07 -18.93 33.82
C ARG A 260 -6.41 -20.42 33.97
N PRO A 261 -5.42 -21.34 33.86
CA PRO A 261 -5.64 -22.77 34.12
C PRO A 261 -6.06 -23.05 35.57
N THR A 262 -5.43 -22.36 36.52
CA THR A 262 -5.72 -22.34 37.97
C THR A 262 -5.38 -20.95 38.52
N GLY A 263 -6.00 -20.52 39.62
CA GLY A 263 -5.79 -19.17 40.18
C GLY A 263 -4.37 -18.87 40.67
N GLU A 264 -3.51 -19.89 40.77
CA GLU A 264 -2.14 -19.81 41.30
C GLU A 264 -1.06 -19.87 40.20
N LEU A 265 -1.45 -20.02 38.93
CA LEU A 265 -0.53 -20.20 37.80
C LEU A 265 -0.57 -18.98 36.86
N HIS A 266 0.58 -18.32 36.73
CA HIS A 266 0.79 -17.20 35.83
C HIS A 266 1.44 -17.68 34.54
N GLN A 267 0.85 -17.31 33.41
CA GLN A 267 1.39 -17.62 32.09
C GLN A 267 2.14 -16.42 31.54
N ARG A 268 3.31 -16.67 30.93
CA ARG A 268 4.05 -15.68 30.16
C ARG A 268 4.44 -16.26 28.79
N LEU A 269 4.51 -15.40 27.79
CA LEU A 269 5.04 -15.69 26.47
C LEU A 269 6.42 -15.04 26.34
N VAL A 270 7.45 -15.84 26.11
CA VAL A 270 8.81 -15.36 25.83
C VAL A 270 9.04 -15.47 24.32
N LEU A 271 9.24 -14.34 23.67
CA LEU A 271 9.47 -14.27 22.23
C LEU A 271 10.97 -14.39 21.93
N ASP A 272 11.38 -15.50 21.32
CA ASP A 272 12.79 -15.79 21.04
C ASP A 272 13.22 -15.31 19.65
N GLU A 273 12.40 -15.52 18.62
CA GLU A 273 12.69 -15.14 17.23
C GLU A 273 11.40 -14.76 16.50
N VAL A 274 11.47 -13.78 15.59
CA VAL A 274 10.40 -13.50 14.62
C VAL A 274 10.95 -13.45 13.20
N ARG A 275 10.50 -14.38 12.37
CA ARG A 275 10.70 -14.36 10.92
C ARG A 275 9.48 -13.79 10.24
N THR A 276 9.68 -12.97 9.21
CA THR A 276 8.62 -12.23 8.54
C THR A 276 8.74 -12.35 7.04
N ASP A 277 7.60 -12.43 6.36
CA ASP A 277 7.48 -12.34 4.91
C ASP A 277 6.17 -11.61 4.58
N GLY A 278 6.29 -10.34 4.15
CA GLY A 278 5.15 -9.46 3.97
C GLY A 278 4.27 -9.39 5.23
N HIS A 279 2.97 -9.68 5.08
CA HIS A 279 1.96 -9.67 6.15
C HIS A 279 1.92 -10.97 6.97
N SER A 280 2.89 -11.86 6.81
CA SER A 280 2.99 -13.09 7.59
C SER A 280 4.23 -13.07 8.47
N ALA A 281 4.10 -13.59 9.69
CA ALA A 281 5.20 -13.78 10.61
C ALA A 281 5.16 -15.18 11.23
N VAL A 282 6.33 -15.79 11.41
CA VAL A 282 6.50 -16.97 12.25
C VAL A 282 7.29 -16.56 13.49
N ALA A 283 6.60 -16.58 14.62
CA ALA A 283 7.16 -16.28 15.94
C ALA A 283 7.55 -17.58 16.64
N LEU A 284 8.75 -17.65 17.20
CA LEU A 284 9.15 -18.71 18.12
C LEU A 284 8.93 -18.21 19.53
N ILE A 285 8.03 -18.90 20.23
CA ILE A 285 7.56 -18.50 21.54
C ILE A 285 7.78 -19.63 22.52
N ARG A 286 8.41 -19.33 23.65
CA ARG A 286 8.38 -20.17 24.85
C ARG A 286 7.25 -19.73 25.74
N ARG A 287 6.26 -20.61 25.89
CA ARG A 287 5.16 -20.41 26.83
C ARG A 287 5.60 -20.96 28.19
N GLN A 288 5.70 -20.07 29.15
CA GLN A 288 6.14 -20.38 30.51
C GLN A 288 4.96 -20.28 31.46
N TRP A 289 4.89 -21.23 32.39
CA TRP A 289 3.95 -21.19 33.50
C TRP A 289 4.73 -21.12 34.81
N SER A 290 4.38 -20.18 35.67
CA SER A 290 5.00 -19.98 36.98
C SER A 290 3.95 -19.93 38.07
N TRP A 291 4.30 -20.46 39.24
CA TRP A 291 3.45 -20.33 40.43
C TRP A 291 3.46 -18.87 40.93
N THR A 292 2.47 -18.46 41.73
CA THR A 292 2.41 -17.12 42.35
C THR A 292 3.66 -16.77 43.20
N GLY A 293 4.51 -17.75 43.54
CA GLY A 293 5.82 -17.57 44.17
C GLY A 293 7.01 -17.37 43.20
N GLY A 294 6.80 -17.36 41.89
CA GLY A 294 7.80 -17.13 40.85
C GLY A 294 8.56 -18.38 40.38
N GLU A 295 8.33 -19.55 40.98
CA GLU A 295 8.91 -20.82 40.53
C GLU A 295 8.30 -21.25 39.19
N LEU A 296 9.14 -21.60 38.22
CA LEU A 296 8.73 -22.11 36.91
C LEU A 296 8.14 -23.52 37.08
N ALA A 297 6.87 -23.67 36.74
CA ALA A 297 6.13 -24.93 36.80
C ALA A 297 6.34 -25.76 35.52
N ASP A 298 6.31 -25.11 34.36
CA ASP A 298 6.45 -25.77 33.05
C ASP A 298 6.89 -24.75 31.98
N GLU A 299 7.49 -25.24 30.90
CA GLU A 299 7.86 -24.47 29.72
C GLU A 299 7.60 -25.28 28.45
N GLN A 300 6.98 -24.64 27.46
CA GLN A 300 6.70 -25.23 26.16
C GLN A 300 7.19 -24.33 25.03
N GLU A 301 8.03 -24.87 24.15
CA GLU A 301 8.38 -24.23 22.88
C GLU A 301 7.28 -24.40 21.84
N LEU A 302 6.98 -23.31 21.11
CA LEU A 302 5.93 -23.26 20.10
C LEU A 302 6.40 -22.42 18.91
N GLY A 303 6.06 -22.88 17.70
CA GLY A 303 6.09 -22.04 16.50
C GLY A 303 4.70 -21.44 16.28
N VAL A 304 4.58 -20.14 16.08
CA VAL A 304 3.29 -19.48 15.87
C VAL A 304 3.28 -18.74 14.55
N LEU A 305 2.38 -19.14 13.65
CA LEU A 305 2.08 -18.38 12.45
C LEU A 305 1.10 -17.27 12.80
N VAL A 306 1.50 -16.04 12.51
CA VAL A 306 0.71 -14.83 12.65
C VAL A 306 0.49 -14.24 11.26
N THR A 307 -0.74 -13.88 10.93
CA THR A 307 -1.08 -13.15 9.71
C THR A 307 -1.68 -11.81 10.09
N LEU A 308 -1.30 -10.78 9.35
CA LEU A 308 -1.75 -9.41 9.50
C LEU A 308 -2.70 -9.03 8.36
N ASP A 309 -3.64 -8.14 8.66
CA ASP A 309 -4.41 -7.44 7.63
C ASP A 309 -3.63 -6.25 7.03
N GLU A 310 -4.29 -5.50 6.14
CA GLU A 310 -3.70 -4.34 5.46
C GLU A 310 -3.37 -3.17 6.41
N ASP A 311 -4.01 -3.12 7.58
CA ASP A 311 -3.80 -2.10 8.61
C ASP A 311 -2.71 -2.52 9.63
N GLY A 312 -2.09 -3.68 9.42
CA GLY A 312 -1.05 -4.21 10.30
C GLY A 312 -1.59 -4.77 11.62
N LEU A 313 -2.87 -5.15 11.67
CA LEU A 313 -3.49 -5.80 12.82
C LEU A 313 -3.48 -7.32 12.65
N ILE A 314 -3.35 -8.05 13.76
CA ILE A 314 -3.32 -9.51 13.72
C ILE A 314 -4.73 -10.02 13.42
N CYS A 315 -4.91 -10.64 12.25
CA CYS A 315 -6.16 -11.29 11.85
C CYS A 315 -6.12 -12.81 12.07
N ARG A 316 -4.93 -13.40 12.20
CA ARG A 316 -4.80 -14.84 12.51
C ARG A 316 -3.62 -15.11 13.44
N TYR A 317 -3.85 -15.94 14.45
CA TYR A 317 -2.82 -16.48 15.35
C TYR A 317 -2.96 -18.00 15.43
N GLN A 318 -1.96 -18.73 14.95
CA GLN A 318 -2.01 -20.19 14.89
C GLN A 318 -0.73 -20.82 15.46
N PRO A 319 -0.80 -21.44 16.65
CA PRO A 319 0.32 -22.17 17.21
C PRO A 319 0.48 -23.56 16.59
N PHE A 320 1.72 -24.02 16.52
CA PHE A 320 2.17 -25.33 16.09
C PHE A 320 3.10 -25.91 17.15
N SER A 321 3.20 -27.24 17.19
CA SER A 321 4.02 -27.94 18.19
C SER A 321 5.52 -27.68 18.02
N ASP A 322 5.96 -27.22 16.86
CA ASP A 322 7.35 -26.90 16.59
C ASP A 322 7.51 -25.84 15.48
N ARG A 323 8.73 -25.30 15.40
CA ARG A 323 9.16 -24.30 14.41
C ARG A 323 8.96 -24.74 12.96
N ALA A 324 9.28 -25.99 12.64
CA ALA A 324 9.32 -26.46 11.25
C ALA A 324 7.92 -26.52 10.67
N GLN A 325 6.94 -26.95 11.46
CA GLN A 325 5.53 -26.94 11.08
C GLN A 325 5.01 -25.52 10.82
N ALA A 326 5.34 -24.57 11.69
CA ALA A 326 4.93 -23.18 11.52
C ALA A 326 5.56 -22.54 10.26
N LEU A 327 6.86 -22.78 10.02
CA LEU A 327 7.54 -22.28 8.81
C LEU A 327 6.98 -22.91 7.54
N ALA A 328 6.70 -24.22 7.54
CA ALA A 328 6.11 -24.90 6.40
C ALA A 328 4.69 -24.37 6.10
N ALA A 329 3.87 -24.16 7.14
CA ALA A 329 2.54 -23.59 6.99
C ALA A 329 2.57 -22.14 6.46
N ALA A 330 3.63 -21.39 6.77
CA ALA A 330 3.84 -20.03 6.29
C ALA A 330 4.47 -19.95 4.88
N GLY A 331 4.89 -21.07 4.29
CA GLY A 331 5.69 -21.06 3.05
C GLY A 331 7.12 -20.54 3.23
N MET A 332 7.60 -20.43 4.48
CA MET A 332 8.93 -19.92 4.86
C MET A 332 9.94 -21.05 5.13
N GLY A 333 9.72 -22.23 4.53
CA GLY A 333 10.63 -23.35 4.61
C GLY A 333 11.97 -23.02 3.96
N SER A 334 13.06 -23.53 4.55
CA SER A 334 14.44 -23.39 4.05
C SER A 334 14.61 -23.80 2.60
#